data_AF-A0A3B9XL18-F1
#
_entry.id   AF-A0A3B9XL18-F1
#
_cell.length_a   1.000
_cell.length_b   1.000
_cell.length_c   1.000
_cell.angle_alpha   90.00
_cell.angle_beta   90.00
_cell.angle_gamma   90.00
#
_symmetry.space_group_name_H-M   'P 1'
#
loop_
_entity.id
_entity.type
_entity.pdbx_description
1 polymer ?
#
loop_
_entity_poly.entity_id
_entity_poly.type
_entity_poly.pdbx_seq_one_letter_code
_entity_poly.pdbx_strand_id
1 'polypeptide(L)'
;MSVLWILLLPMAGILLPVLFARAGRTVTAWLTALMPALALALLLQQAPDVFAGTVPVYSAPWVPLLGLQLSLHLDGLAFLFCLLILGIGLLIILYARYYLSEEDNMGLFYTYLLFFMVAMLGVVLSSNLLQLWLFWELTSISSFLLISFWWHKSEARKGARMALTVTGFGGLALLGALLLIGHVTGTYELREVLTMGHVLRNSEYYPAILALFLLGAFTKSAQFPFQFWLPHAMAAPTPVSAYLHSATMVKAGVFLLARFYPVLAGTDAWFVAVSLTGMAT
;
A
#
# COMPACT_ATOMS: atom_id res chain seq x y z
N MET A 1 -21.23 4.06 0.21
CA MET A 1 -20.97 3.57 1.59
C MET A 1 -20.25 2.22 1.62
N SER A 2 -20.56 1.29 0.71
CA SER A 2 -19.90 -0.03 0.62
C SER A 2 -18.37 0.04 0.58
N VAL A 3 -17.80 0.93 -0.25
CA VAL A 3 -16.34 1.10 -0.40
C VAL A 3 -15.64 1.46 0.91
N LEU A 4 -16.26 2.31 1.73
CA LEU A 4 -15.70 2.71 3.03
C LEU A 4 -15.54 1.48 3.95
N TRP A 5 -16.53 0.58 3.97
CA TRP A 5 -16.50 -0.61 4.81
C TRP A 5 -15.42 -1.61 4.41
N ILE A 6 -15.02 -1.65 3.14
CA ILE A 6 -13.87 -2.48 2.69
C ILE A 6 -12.59 -2.08 3.44
N LEU A 7 -12.42 -0.79 3.75
CA LEU A 7 -11.29 -0.28 4.53
C LEU A 7 -11.53 -0.37 6.05
N LEU A 8 -12.73 -0.01 6.52
CA LEU A 8 -13.02 0.07 7.95
C LEU A 8 -13.10 -1.29 8.64
N LEU A 9 -13.58 -2.35 7.97
CA LEU A 9 -13.71 -3.66 8.57
C LEU A 9 -12.34 -4.22 9.02
N PRO A 10 -11.32 -4.34 8.14
CA PRO A 10 -10.00 -4.80 8.57
C PRO A 10 -9.37 -3.87 9.62
N MET A 11 -9.65 -2.57 9.55
CA MET A 11 -9.19 -1.58 10.54
C MET A 11 -9.79 -1.82 11.93
N ALA A 12 -11.09 -2.09 12.02
CA ALA A 12 -11.72 -2.49 13.28
C ALA A 12 -11.17 -3.82 13.82
N GLY A 13 -10.70 -4.69 12.91
CA GLY A 13 -10.08 -5.97 13.25
C GLY A 13 -8.69 -5.89 13.87
N ILE A 14 -7.95 -4.77 13.74
CA ILE A 14 -6.52 -4.67 14.11
C ILE A 14 -6.23 -5.09 15.55
N LEU A 15 -7.12 -4.75 16.49
CA LEU A 15 -6.92 -5.00 17.93
C LEU A 15 -7.45 -6.36 18.39
N LEU A 16 -8.29 -7.03 17.60
CA LEU A 16 -8.88 -8.33 17.97
C LEU A 16 -7.81 -9.39 18.30
N PRO A 17 -6.70 -9.53 17.54
CA PRO A 17 -5.74 -10.59 17.80
C PRO A 17 -5.03 -10.44 19.16
N VAL A 18 -4.75 -9.21 19.59
CA VAL A 18 -4.13 -8.93 20.90
C VAL A 18 -5.15 -9.11 22.03
N LEU A 19 -6.39 -8.63 21.86
CA LEU A 19 -7.44 -8.77 22.87
C LEU A 19 -7.81 -10.24 23.13
N PHE A 20 -7.78 -11.07 22.09
CA PHE A 20 -8.12 -12.50 22.15
C PHE A 20 -6.90 -13.41 22.05
N ALA A 21 -5.70 -12.92 22.33
CA ALA A 21 -4.46 -13.73 22.28
C ALA A 21 -4.50 -14.93 23.25
N ARG A 22 -5.25 -14.81 24.36
CA ARG A 22 -5.42 -15.86 25.37
C ARG A 22 -6.49 -16.90 25.02
N ALA A 23 -7.30 -16.67 23.99
CA ALA A 23 -8.38 -17.58 23.58
C ALA A 23 -7.88 -18.82 22.80
N GLY A 24 -6.57 -18.91 22.55
CA GLY A 24 -5.93 -19.99 21.82
C GLY A 24 -5.68 -19.63 20.35
N ARG A 25 -4.59 -20.18 19.81
CA ARG A 25 -4.02 -19.80 18.50
C ARG A 25 -5.00 -19.92 17.34
N THR A 26 -5.79 -21.00 17.32
CA THR A 26 -6.81 -21.22 16.29
C THR A 26 -7.90 -20.16 16.33
N VAL A 27 -8.39 -19.83 17.53
CA VAL A 27 -9.43 -18.81 17.72
C VAL A 27 -8.90 -17.45 17.31
N THR A 28 -7.68 -17.09 17.73
CA THR A 28 -7.02 -15.84 17.32
C THR A 28 -6.89 -15.73 15.80
N ALA A 29 -6.48 -16.81 15.11
CA ALA A 29 -6.39 -16.82 13.65
C ALA A 29 -7.75 -16.62 12.95
N TRP A 30 -8.79 -17.33 13.40
CA TRP A 30 -10.14 -17.16 12.85
C TRP A 30 -10.71 -15.76 13.10
N LEU A 31 -10.53 -15.21 14.30
CA LEU A 31 -10.94 -13.84 14.62
C LEU A 31 -10.19 -12.80 13.79
N THR A 32 -8.90 -13.04 13.52
CA THR A 32 -8.10 -12.20 12.62
C THR A 32 -8.64 -12.25 11.19
N ALA A 33 -9.01 -13.43 10.71
CA ALA A 33 -9.51 -13.63 9.34
C ALA A 33 -10.93 -13.09 9.12
N LEU A 34 -11.75 -12.97 10.17
CA LEU A 34 -13.14 -12.58 10.06
C LEU A 34 -13.34 -11.22 9.36
N MET A 35 -12.64 -10.19 9.82
CA MET A 35 -12.83 -8.84 9.29
C MET A 35 -12.34 -8.69 7.83
N PRO A 36 -11.15 -9.18 7.45
CA PRO A 36 -10.74 -9.25 6.04
C PRO A 36 -11.66 -10.11 5.17
N ALA A 37 -12.22 -11.20 5.69
CA ALA A 37 -13.15 -12.05 4.93
C ALA A 37 -14.47 -11.31 4.64
N LEU A 38 -15.01 -10.57 5.61
CA LEU A 38 -16.17 -9.72 5.39
C LEU A 38 -15.86 -8.59 4.40
N ALA A 39 -14.69 -7.97 4.49
CA ALA A 39 -14.25 -6.96 3.52
C ALA A 39 -14.12 -7.54 2.10
N LEU A 40 -13.61 -8.77 1.97
CA LEU A 40 -13.52 -9.48 0.69
C LEU A 40 -14.90 -9.80 0.13
N ALA A 41 -15.84 -10.25 0.97
CA ALA A 41 -17.22 -10.49 0.55
C ALA A 41 -17.88 -9.19 0.04
N LEU A 42 -17.70 -8.07 0.75
CA LEU A 42 -18.18 -6.76 0.30
C LEU A 42 -17.51 -6.32 -1.01
N LEU A 43 -16.21 -6.54 -1.17
CA LEU A 43 -15.51 -6.26 -2.42
C LEU A 43 -16.13 -7.06 -3.58
N LEU A 44 -16.33 -8.37 -3.41
CA LEU A 44 -16.91 -9.24 -4.44
C LEU A 44 -18.34 -8.83 -4.81
N GLN A 45 -19.12 -8.28 -3.88
CA GLN A 45 -20.43 -7.71 -4.18
C GLN A 45 -20.35 -6.47 -5.10
N GLN A 46 -19.22 -5.74 -5.12
CA GLN A 46 -19.01 -4.62 -6.04
C GLN A 46 -18.53 -5.06 -7.44
N ALA A 47 -18.26 -6.36 -7.66
CA ALA A 47 -17.71 -6.84 -8.92
C ALA A 47 -18.61 -6.54 -10.15
N PRO A 48 -19.94 -6.72 -10.11
CA PRO A 48 -20.81 -6.41 -11.26
C PRO A 48 -20.72 -4.93 -11.65
N ASP A 49 -20.75 -4.04 -10.66
CA ASP A 49 -20.68 -2.59 -10.84
C ASP A 49 -19.33 -2.18 -11.48
N VAL A 50 -18.22 -2.70 -10.95
CA VAL A 50 -16.87 -2.40 -11.46
C VAL A 50 -16.68 -2.93 -12.89
N PHE A 51 -17.14 -4.15 -13.18
CA PHE A 51 -17.02 -4.74 -14.52
C PHE A 51 -17.97 -4.12 -15.54
N ALA A 52 -19.08 -3.51 -15.10
CA ALA A 52 -19.92 -2.66 -15.93
C ALA A 52 -19.30 -1.27 -16.21
N GLY A 53 -18.12 -0.97 -15.65
CA GLY A 53 -17.41 0.30 -15.81
C GLY A 53 -17.89 1.40 -14.87
N THR A 54 -18.76 1.10 -13.91
CA THR A 54 -19.10 2.06 -12.85
C THR A 54 -17.96 2.10 -11.82
N VAL A 55 -17.75 3.27 -11.22
CA VAL A 55 -16.70 3.47 -10.22
C VAL A 55 -17.38 3.85 -8.91
N PRO A 56 -17.59 2.90 -7.98
CA PRO A 56 -18.07 3.21 -6.64
C PRO A 56 -17.13 4.20 -5.94
N VAL A 57 -17.70 5.28 -5.40
CA VAL A 57 -16.97 6.36 -4.73
C VAL A 57 -17.55 6.62 -3.35
N TYR A 58 -16.69 7.00 -2.42
CA TYR A 58 -17.06 7.58 -1.14
C TYR A 58 -16.20 8.82 -0.91
N SER A 59 -16.81 9.94 -0.54
CA SER A 59 -16.09 11.15 -0.17
C SER A 59 -16.69 11.77 1.09
N ALA A 60 -15.82 12.21 2.00
CA ALA A 60 -16.19 12.99 3.17
C ALA A 60 -15.11 14.04 3.46
N PRO A 61 -15.47 15.27 3.88
CA PRO A 61 -14.48 16.27 4.26
C PRO A 61 -13.72 15.80 5.50
N TRP A 62 -12.39 15.94 5.50
CA TRP A 62 -11.55 15.58 6.65
C TRP A 62 -10.82 16.78 7.24
N VAL A 63 -9.89 17.39 6.49
CA VAL A 63 -9.23 18.65 6.88
C VAL A 63 -9.25 19.61 5.67
N PRO A 64 -10.37 20.33 5.45
CA PRO A 64 -10.57 21.14 4.24
C PRO A 64 -9.49 22.21 4.02
N LEU A 65 -8.95 22.80 5.09
CA LEU A 65 -7.88 23.81 5.00
C LEU A 65 -6.61 23.30 4.31
N LEU A 66 -6.35 21.99 4.37
CA LEU A 66 -5.18 21.36 3.76
C LEU A 66 -5.50 20.68 2.42
N GLY A 67 -6.73 20.84 1.91
CA GLY A 67 -7.21 20.09 0.74
C GLY A 67 -7.36 18.58 1.00
N LEU A 68 -7.41 18.17 2.28
CA LEU A 68 -7.56 16.77 2.68
C LEU A 68 -9.05 16.39 2.75
N GLN A 69 -9.45 15.51 1.83
CA GLN A 69 -10.74 14.84 1.87
C GLN A 69 -10.50 13.34 2.07
N LEU A 70 -11.34 12.70 2.89
CA LEU A 70 -11.41 11.25 2.93
C LEU A 70 -12.14 10.78 1.68
N SER A 71 -11.38 10.52 0.63
CA SER A 71 -11.87 10.22 -0.72
C SER A 71 -11.40 8.82 -1.11
N LEU A 72 -12.36 7.94 -1.40
CA LEU A 72 -12.13 6.56 -1.79
C LEU A 72 -12.80 6.29 -3.14
N HIS A 73 -12.10 5.62 -4.04
CA HIS A 73 -12.69 5.11 -5.29
C HIS A 73 -12.31 3.64 -5.51
N LEU A 74 -13.21 2.90 -6.17
CA LEU A 74 -13.00 1.50 -6.51
C LEU A 74 -13.18 1.32 -8.02
N ASP A 75 -12.12 1.56 -8.78
CA ASP A 75 -12.09 1.23 -10.21
C ASP A 75 -11.50 -0.17 -10.45
N GLY A 76 -11.40 -0.62 -11.71
CA GLY A 76 -10.89 -1.95 -12.03
C GLY A 76 -9.48 -2.24 -11.51
N LEU A 77 -8.60 -1.23 -11.50
CA LEU A 77 -7.25 -1.37 -10.96
C LEU A 77 -7.27 -1.51 -9.43
N ALA A 78 -8.01 -0.64 -8.73
CA ALA A 78 -8.18 -0.75 -7.27
C ALA A 78 -8.83 -2.08 -6.88
N PHE A 79 -9.83 -2.54 -7.64
CA PHE A 79 -10.51 -3.81 -7.39
C PHE A 79 -9.54 -5.00 -7.46
N LEU A 80 -8.74 -5.08 -8.53
CA LEU A 80 -7.72 -6.12 -8.68
C LEU A 80 -6.77 -6.14 -7.48
N PHE A 81 -6.26 -4.99 -7.07
CA PHE A 81 -5.35 -4.91 -5.94
C PHE A 81 -6.01 -5.22 -4.61
N CYS A 82 -7.25 -4.78 -4.37
CA CYS A 82 -8.01 -5.14 -3.18
C CYS A 82 -8.23 -6.65 -3.10
N LEU A 83 -8.52 -7.30 -4.24
CA LEU A 83 -8.68 -8.75 -4.33
C LEU A 83 -7.38 -9.48 -3.95
N LEU A 84 -6.24 -9.01 -4.47
CA LEU A 84 -4.92 -9.58 -4.12
C LEU A 84 -4.59 -9.37 -2.63
N ILE A 85 -4.80 -8.15 -2.11
CA ILE A 85 -4.50 -7.79 -0.72
C ILE A 85 -5.33 -8.64 0.24
N LEU A 86 -6.64 -8.73 0.04
CA LEU A 86 -7.55 -9.46 0.93
C LEU A 86 -7.47 -10.97 0.71
N GLY A 87 -7.49 -11.43 -0.53
CA GLY A 87 -7.45 -12.85 -0.88
C GLY A 87 -6.16 -13.52 -0.43
N ILE A 88 -5.00 -12.99 -0.83
CA ILE A 88 -3.71 -13.52 -0.37
C ILE A 88 -3.55 -13.28 1.14
N GLY A 89 -4.04 -12.15 1.66
CA GLY A 89 -3.99 -11.86 3.10
C GLY A 89 -4.68 -12.94 3.96
N LEU A 90 -5.85 -13.42 3.55
CA LEU A 90 -6.54 -14.52 4.23
C LEU A 90 -5.75 -15.84 4.19
N LEU A 91 -5.16 -16.16 3.03
CA LEU A 91 -4.29 -17.34 2.90
C LEU A 91 -3.05 -17.23 3.79
N ILE A 92 -2.48 -16.03 3.92
CA ILE A 92 -1.34 -15.76 4.79
C ILE A 92 -1.73 -15.87 6.27
N ILE A 93 -2.93 -15.41 6.66
CA ILE A 93 -3.42 -15.58 8.04
C ILE A 93 -3.51 -17.07 8.39
N LEU A 94 -4.09 -17.87 7.47
CA LEU A 94 -4.17 -19.33 7.61
C LEU A 94 -2.78 -19.97 7.67
N TYR A 95 -1.88 -19.60 6.78
CA TYR A 95 -0.51 -20.14 6.75
C TYR A 95 0.27 -19.79 8.03
N ALA A 96 0.20 -18.53 8.49
CA ALA A 96 0.88 -18.06 9.70
C ALA A 96 0.44 -18.83 10.95
N ARG A 97 -0.82 -19.29 10.99
CA ARG A 97 -1.35 -20.13 12.08
C ARG A 97 -0.59 -21.46 12.23
N TYR A 98 -0.11 -22.04 11.14
CA TYR A 98 0.67 -23.28 11.16
C TYR A 98 2.18 -23.04 11.18
N TYR A 99 2.62 -21.87 10.72
CA TYR A 99 4.05 -21.53 10.65
C TYR A 99 4.63 -21.03 11.98
N LEU A 100 3.94 -20.13 12.68
CA LEU A 100 4.48 -19.54 13.91
C LEU A 100 4.63 -20.62 14.99
N SER A 101 5.66 -20.49 15.84
CA SER A 101 5.83 -21.35 17.01
C SER A 101 4.84 -20.99 18.11
N GLU A 102 4.73 -21.83 19.15
CA GLU A 102 3.92 -21.53 20.33
C GLU A 102 4.49 -20.39 21.19
N GLU A 103 5.81 -20.19 21.13
CA GLU A 103 6.53 -19.14 21.84
C GLU A 103 6.37 -17.77 21.18
N ASP A 104 6.03 -17.74 19.89
CA ASP A 104 5.81 -16.50 19.15
C ASP A 104 4.51 -15.80 19.57
N ASN A 105 4.58 -14.48 19.72
CA ASN A 105 3.42 -13.66 20.00
C ASN A 105 2.54 -13.48 18.75
N MET A 106 1.66 -14.47 18.53
CA MET A 106 0.73 -14.52 17.39
C MET A 106 -0.27 -13.36 17.37
N GLY A 107 -0.71 -12.89 18.54
CA GLY A 107 -1.59 -11.72 18.63
C GLY A 107 -0.93 -10.47 18.06
N LEU A 108 0.30 -10.19 18.49
CA LEU A 108 1.08 -9.06 18.00
C LEU A 108 1.37 -9.18 16.48
N PHE A 109 1.75 -10.38 16.04
CA PHE A 109 1.98 -10.68 14.62
C PHE A 109 0.78 -10.30 13.76
N TYR A 110 -0.41 -10.79 14.12
CA TYR A 110 -1.63 -10.55 13.36
C TYR A 110 -2.10 -9.09 13.42
N THR A 111 -1.89 -8.41 14.55
CA THR A 111 -2.14 -6.97 14.63
C THR A 111 -1.28 -6.19 13.65
N TYR A 112 0.03 -6.50 13.55
CA TYR A 112 0.90 -5.87 12.56
C TYR A 112 0.50 -6.22 11.12
N LEU A 113 0.08 -7.47 10.88
CA LEU A 113 -0.36 -7.93 9.56
C LEU A 113 -1.64 -7.20 9.10
N LEU A 114 -2.64 -7.08 9.99
CA LEU A 114 -3.87 -6.34 9.69
C LEU A 114 -3.62 -4.85 9.53
N PHE A 115 -2.72 -4.27 10.33
CA PHE A 115 -2.34 -2.86 10.17
C PHE A 115 -1.69 -2.61 8.80
N PHE A 116 -0.80 -3.50 8.37
CA PHE A 116 -0.21 -3.45 7.03
C PHE A 116 -1.26 -3.64 5.92
N MET A 117 -2.20 -4.58 6.09
CA MET A 117 -3.32 -4.80 5.16
C MET A 117 -4.18 -3.54 4.98
N VAL A 118 -4.53 -2.88 6.08
CA VAL A 118 -5.30 -1.62 6.06
C VAL A 118 -4.51 -0.53 5.37
N ALA A 119 -3.20 -0.41 5.64
CA ALA A 119 -2.36 0.56 4.96
C ALA A 119 -2.34 0.33 3.44
N MET A 120 -2.20 -0.92 3.00
CA MET A 120 -2.23 -1.27 1.58
C MET A 120 -3.59 -1.02 0.93
N LEU A 121 -4.69 -1.37 1.60
CA LEU A 121 -6.05 -1.04 1.12
C LEU A 121 -6.24 0.46 1.00
N GLY A 122 -5.74 1.22 1.97
CA GLY A 122 -5.75 2.67 1.95
C GLY A 122 -4.99 3.25 0.75
N VAL A 123 -3.79 2.75 0.43
CA VAL A 123 -3.03 3.17 -0.76
C VAL A 123 -3.86 2.98 -2.04
N VAL A 124 -4.50 1.82 -2.19
CA VAL A 124 -5.13 1.45 -3.46
C VAL A 124 -6.52 2.06 -3.66
N LEU A 125 -7.25 2.31 -2.56
CA LEU A 125 -8.56 2.93 -2.58
C LEU A 125 -8.50 4.47 -2.56
N SER A 126 -7.36 5.07 -2.20
CA SER A 126 -7.25 6.52 -2.03
C SER A 126 -7.50 7.27 -3.33
N SER A 127 -8.44 8.22 -3.28
CA SER A 127 -8.76 9.16 -4.34
C SER A 127 -8.29 10.58 -4.04
N ASN A 128 -7.49 10.78 -2.99
CA ASN A 128 -6.82 12.03 -2.66
C ASN A 128 -5.31 11.79 -2.54
N LEU A 129 -4.48 12.68 -3.09
CA LEU A 129 -3.03 12.49 -3.17
C LEU A 129 -2.35 12.44 -1.80
N LEU A 130 -2.75 13.33 -0.89
CA LEU A 130 -2.17 13.40 0.45
C LEU A 130 -2.63 12.21 1.31
N GLN A 131 -3.87 11.76 1.12
CA GLN A 131 -4.37 10.53 1.73
C GLN A 131 -3.59 9.30 1.24
N LEU A 132 -3.33 9.21 -0.08
CA LEU A 132 -2.52 8.15 -0.67
C LEU A 132 -1.13 8.13 -0.04
N TRP A 133 -0.49 9.29 0.09
CA TRP A 133 0.81 9.41 0.75
C TRP A 133 0.78 8.99 2.22
N LEU A 134 -0.25 9.39 2.98
CA LEU A 134 -0.39 8.97 4.36
C LEU A 134 -0.40 7.44 4.47
N PHE A 135 -1.25 6.77 3.68
CA PHE A 135 -1.27 5.31 3.66
C PHE A 135 0.02 4.70 3.14
N TRP A 136 0.70 5.36 2.20
CA TRP A 136 2.03 4.95 1.72
C TRP A 136 3.06 4.90 2.85
N GLU A 137 3.10 5.89 3.72
CA GLU A 137 3.97 5.86 4.90
C GLU A 137 3.52 4.84 5.94
N LEU A 138 2.22 4.67 6.14
CA LEU A 138 1.71 3.60 7.01
C LEU A 138 2.15 2.21 6.53
N THR A 139 2.29 1.97 5.21
CA THR A 139 2.89 0.72 4.71
C THR A 139 4.38 0.61 5.06
N SER A 140 5.14 1.71 5.03
CA SER A 140 6.56 1.73 5.47
C SER A 140 6.67 1.36 6.95
N ILE A 141 5.89 2.00 7.81
CA ILE A 141 5.92 1.79 9.26
C ILE A 141 5.47 0.37 9.62
N SER A 142 4.36 -0.09 9.04
CA SER A 142 3.85 -1.44 9.32
C SER A 142 4.77 -2.54 8.79
N SER A 143 5.41 -2.34 7.62
CA SER A 143 6.43 -3.28 7.12
C SER A 143 7.66 -3.32 8.04
N PHE A 144 8.09 -2.19 8.59
CA PHE A 144 9.17 -2.14 9.58
C PHE A 144 8.85 -3.00 10.81
N LEU A 145 7.62 -2.89 11.35
CA LEU A 145 7.17 -3.70 12.48
C LEU A 145 7.14 -5.19 12.16
N LEU A 146 6.72 -5.56 10.95
CA LEU A 146 6.66 -6.95 10.50
C LEU A 146 8.06 -7.55 10.25
N ILE A 147 8.97 -6.80 9.61
CA ILE A 147 10.36 -7.25 9.38
C ILE A 147 11.11 -7.40 10.70
N SER A 148 10.86 -6.49 11.65
CA SER A 148 11.47 -6.52 12.98
C SER A 148 10.73 -7.42 13.98
N PHE A 149 9.80 -8.29 13.55
CA PHE A 149 8.99 -9.13 14.45
C PHE A 149 9.85 -9.91 15.46
N TRP A 150 10.90 -10.58 14.98
CA TRP A 150 11.92 -11.20 15.85
C TRP A 150 13.01 -10.20 16.22
N TRP A 151 12.60 -9.13 16.91
CA TRP A 151 13.46 -7.99 17.25
C TRP A 151 14.71 -8.37 18.06
N HIS A 152 14.73 -9.52 18.73
CA HIS A 152 15.91 -10.03 19.43
C HIS A 152 17.08 -10.37 18.47
N LYS A 153 16.79 -10.74 17.22
CA LYS A 153 17.80 -11.02 16.18
C LYS A 153 18.38 -9.72 15.62
N SER A 154 19.71 -9.60 15.58
CA SER A 154 20.40 -8.42 15.04
C SER A 154 20.05 -8.14 13.58
N GLU A 155 19.93 -9.20 12.78
CA GLU A 155 19.67 -9.10 11.35
C GLU A 155 18.26 -8.58 11.07
N ALA A 156 17.26 -8.99 11.86
CA ALA A 156 15.89 -8.44 11.77
C ALA A 156 15.87 -6.94 12.04
N ARG A 157 16.59 -6.47 13.09
CA ARG A 157 16.67 -5.03 13.39
C ARG A 157 17.39 -4.23 12.31
N LYS A 158 18.50 -4.75 11.78
CA LYS A 158 19.27 -4.10 10.71
C LYS A 158 18.45 -4.04 9.42
N GLY A 159 17.87 -5.16 9.00
CA GLY A 159 17.04 -5.26 7.81
C GLY A 159 15.82 -4.34 7.87
N ALA A 160 15.11 -4.32 8.99
CA ALA A 160 13.95 -3.43 9.18
C ALA A 160 14.34 -1.95 9.07
N ARG A 161 15.41 -1.51 9.76
CA ARG A 161 15.88 -0.11 9.67
C ARG A 161 16.29 0.25 8.26
N MET A 162 17.03 -0.61 7.58
CA MET A 162 17.43 -0.39 6.18
C MET A 162 16.21 -0.23 5.26
N ALA A 163 15.24 -1.15 5.37
CA ALA A 163 14.00 -1.08 4.59
C ALA A 163 13.24 0.22 4.86
N LEU A 164 13.08 0.62 6.13
CA LEU A 164 12.42 1.87 6.50
C LEU A 164 13.16 3.10 5.98
N THR A 165 14.49 3.13 6.07
CA THR A 165 15.29 4.27 5.58
C THR A 165 15.14 4.43 4.06
N VAL A 166 15.27 3.35 3.29
CA VAL A 166 15.18 3.43 1.82
C VAL A 166 13.77 3.77 1.37
N THR A 167 12.76 3.07 1.92
CA THR A 167 11.37 3.27 1.51
C THR A 167 10.77 4.57 2.05
N GLY A 168 11.20 5.01 3.24
CA GLY A 168 10.84 6.31 3.80
C GLY A 168 11.48 7.47 3.06
N PHE A 169 12.75 7.35 2.63
CA PHE A 169 13.37 8.33 1.74
C PHE A 169 12.58 8.49 0.44
N GLY A 170 12.23 7.38 -0.22
CA GLY A 170 11.39 7.42 -1.41
C GLY A 170 9.99 7.95 -1.14
N GLY A 171 9.43 7.63 0.02
CA GLY A 171 8.15 8.17 0.49
C GLY A 171 8.13 9.69 0.65
N LEU A 172 9.22 10.27 1.15
CA LEU A 172 9.40 11.73 1.21
C LEU A 172 9.60 12.34 -0.18
N ALA A 173 10.33 11.66 -1.08
CA ALA A 173 10.42 12.09 -2.47
C ALA A 173 9.04 12.08 -3.15
N LEU A 174 8.25 11.04 -2.93
CA LEU A 174 6.87 10.94 -3.41
C LEU A 174 6.01 12.09 -2.88
N LEU A 175 6.12 12.44 -1.59
CA LEU A 175 5.42 13.61 -1.06
C LEU A 175 5.77 14.88 -1.85
N GLY A 176 7.06 15.12 -2.10
CA GLY A 176 7.51 16.25 -2.92
C GLY A 176 6.87 16.27 -4.30
N ALA A 177 6.80 15.12 -4.98
CA ALA A 177 6.12 15.01 -6.27
C ALA A 177 4.62 15.32 -6.17
N LEU A 178 3.93 14.79 -5.17
CA LEU A 178 2.49 14.98 -5.00
C LEU A 178 2.12 16.42 -4.63
N LEU A 179 2.96 17.11 -3.84
CA LEU A 179 2.82 18.53 -3.54
C LEU A 179 3.01 19.39 -4.81
N LEU A 180 4.02 19.09 -5.64
CA LEU A 180 4.22 19.77 -6.91
C LEU A 180 3.08 19.50 -7.90
N ILE A 181 2.58 18.27 -7.96
CA ILE A 181 1.40 17.93 -8.76
C ILE A 181 0.22 18.78 -8.31
N GLY A 182 -0.09 18.81 -7.01
CA GLY A 182 -1.18 19.61 -6.45
C GLY A 182 -1.01 21.11 -6.69
N HIS A 183 0.24 21.61 -6.67
CA HIS A 183 0.54 23.00 -7.02
C HIS A 183 0.24 23.32 -8.49
N VAL A 184 0.62 22.44 -9.42
CA VAL A 184 0.42 22.63 -10.86
C VAL A 184 -1.05 22.45 -11.26
N THR A 185 -1.76 21.48 -10.68
CA THR A 185 -3.16 21.17 -11.00
C THR A 185 -4.16 22.00 -10.22
N GLY A 186 -3.75 22.59 -9.09
CA GLY A 186 -4.62 23.32 -8.17
C GLY A 186 -5.53 22.41 -7.32
N THR A 187 -5.35 21.09 -7.35
CA THR A 187 -6.22 20.12 -6.67
C THR A 187 -5.43 18.89 -6.21
N TYR A 188 -5.81 18.33 -5.06
CA TYR A 188 -5.29 17.04 -4.55
C TYR A 188 -6.25 15.87 -4.81
N GLU A 189 -7.37 16.09 -5.49
CA GLU A 189 -8.28 15.01 -5.86
C GLU A 189 -7.72 14.23 -7.07
N LEU A 190 -7.40 12.96 -6.84
CA LEU A 190 -6.72 12.10 -7.80
C LEU A 190 -7.48 12.00 -9.12
N ARG A 191 -8.81 11.88 -9.07
CA ARG A 191 -9.64 11.76 -10.29
C ARG A 191 -9.54 12.99 -11.19
N GLU A 192 -9.45 14.18 -10.62
CA GLU A 192 -9.28 15.42 -11.38
C GLU A 192 -7.87 15.48 -11.96
N VAL A 193 -6.85 15.22 -11.13
CA VAL A 193 -5.45 15.15 -11.54
C VAL A 193 -5.26 14.23 -12.73
N LEU A 194 -5.89 13.04 -12.70
CA LEU A 194 -5.79 12.02 -13.76
C LEU A 194 -6.30 12.49 -15.14
N THR A 195 -7.08 13.58 -15.21
CA THR A 195 -7.52 14.18 -16.48
C THR A 195 -6.61 15.31 -16.96
N MET A 196 -5.69 15.78 -16.12
CA MET A 196 -4.82 16.94 -16.37
C MET A 196 -3.42 16.57 -16.91
N GLY A 197 -3.30 15.44 -17.60
CA GLY A 197 -2.01 14.95 -18.10
C GLY A 197 -1.30 15.94 -19.04
N HIS A 198 -2.04 16.68 -19.87
CA HIS A 198 -1.45 17.73 -20.71
C HIS A 198 -0.89 18.91 -19.88
N VAL A 199 -1.57 19.29 -18.79
CA VAL A 199 -1.11 20.38 -17.91
C VAL A 199 0.19 19.97 -17.20
N LEU A 200 0.22 18.76 -16.64
CA LEU A 200 1.39 18.25 -15.93
C LEU A 200 2.60 18.08 -16.85
N ARG A 201 2.44 17.47 -18.03
CA ARG A 201 3.56 17.18 -18.95
C ARG A 201 4.16 18.42 -19.59
N ASN A 202 3.38 19.50 -19.75
CA ASN A 202 3.87 20.77 -20.30
C ASN A 202 4.33 21.77 -19.22
N SER A 203 4.22 21.41 -17.94
CA SER A 203 4.68 22.26 -16.85
C SER A 203 6.21 22.28 -16.76
N GLU A 204 6.78 23.43 -16.37
CA GLU A 204 8.20 23.55 -16.05
C GLU A 204 8.63 22.61 -14.89
N TYR A 205 7.69 22.24 -14.02
CA TYR A 205 7.92 21.34 -12.88
C TYR A 205 7.93 19.86 -13.28
N TYR A 206 7.57 19.51 -14.52
CA TYR A 206 7.45 18.11 -14.95
C TYR A 206 8.69 17.26 -14.70
N PRO A 207 9.93 17.70 -15.02
CA PRO A 207 11.13 16.88 -14.77
C PRO A 207 11.33 16.57 -13.28
N ALA A 208 11.08 17.55 -12.41
CA ALA A 208 11.19 17.38 -10.96
C ALA A 208 10.09 16.44 -10.42
N ILE A 209 8.84 16.63 -10.87
CA ILE A 209 7.71 15.74 -10.54
C ILE A 209 8.06 14.31 -10.94
N LEU A 210 8.49 14.10 -12.18
CA LEU A 210 8.82 12.78 -12.71
C LEU A 210 9.94 12.11 -11.90
N ALA A 211 11.04 12.82 -11.65
CA ALA A 211 12.17 12.28 -10.89
C ALA A 211 11.77 11.89 -9.46
N LEU A 212 11.09 12.78 -8.74
CA LEU A 212 10.65 12.56 -7.36
C LEU A 212 9.61 11.44 -7.26
N PHE A 213 8.67 11.40 -8.21
CA PHE A 213 7.64 10.37 -8.29
C PHE A 213 8.25 8.99 -8.55
N LEU A 214 9.17 8.89 -9.52
CA LEU A 214 9.86 7.64 -9.85
C LEU A 214 10.78 7.18 -8.71
N LEU A 215 11.45 8.09 -8.00
CA LEU A 215 12.20 7.74 -6.78
C LEU A 215 11.29 7.08 -5.74
N GLY A 216 10.10 7.63 -5.52
CA GLY A 216 9.08 7.04 -4.66
C GLY A 216 8.64 5.65 -5.11
N ALA A 217 8.29 5.50 -6.38
CA ALA A 217 7.87 4.21 -6.94
C ALA A 217 8.99 3.15 -6.86
N PHE A 218 10.19 3.48 -7.35
CA PHE A 218 11.32 2.55 -7.51
C PHE A 218 11.92 2.08 -6.18
N THR A 219 12.01 2.95 -5.18
CA THR A 219 12.47 2.56 -3.84
C THR A 219 11.51 1.54 -3.21
N LYS A 220 10.19 1.75 -3.33
CA LYS A 220 9.17 0.84 -2.75
C LYS A 220 9.06 -0.49 -3.49
N SER A 221 9.28 -0.49 -4.81
CA SER A 221 9.32 -1.70 -5.63
C SER A 221 10.71 -2.33 -5.76
N ALA A 222 11.68 -1.89 -4.94
CA ALA A 222 13.04 -2.44 -4.88
C ALA A 222 13.73 -2.53 -6.25
N GLN A 223 13.62 -1.47 -7.06
CA GLN A 223 14.27 -1.37 -8.37
C GLN A 223 15.69 -0.83 -8.25
N PHE A 224 16.50 -0.96 -9.30
CA PHE A 224 17.83 -0.39 -9.39
C PHE A 224 17.85 1.12 -9.11
N PRO A 225 18.79 1.65 -8.29
CA PRO A 225 19.82 0.97 -7.48
C PRO A 225 19.39 0.62 -6.04
N PHE A 226 18.09 0.67 -5.75
CA PHE A 226 17.49 0.51 -4.42
C PHE A 226 17.08 -0.94 -4.08
N GLN A 227 17.43 -1.94 -4.88
CA GLN A 227 17.01 -3.34 -4.65
C GLN A 227 17.56 -3.96 -3.36
N PHE A 228 18.65 -3.41 -2.80
CA PHE A 228 19.42 -4.02 -1.71
C PHE A 228 18.64 -4.18 -0.40
N TRP A 229 17.64 -3.35 -0.11
CA TRP A 229 16.88 -3.49 1.14
C TRP A 229 16.02 -4.76 1.16
N LEU A 230 15.61 -5.24 -0.02
CA LEU A 230 14.67 -6.35 -0.16
C LEU A 230 15.28 -7.70 0.28
N PRO A 231 16.50 -8.10 -0.14
CA PRO A 231 17.17 -9.28 0.41
C PRO A 231 17.35 -9.23 1.94
N HIS A 232 17.65 -8.06 2.50
CA HIS A 232 17.79 -7.90 3.94
C HIS A 232 16.46 -7.96 4.70
N ALA A 233 15.34 -7.63 4.04
CA ALA A 233 14.01 -7.77 4.60
C ALA A 233 13.57 -9.25 4.75
N MET A 234 14.29 -10.20 4.16
CA MET A 234 14.02 -11.65 4.31
C MET A 234 14.34 -12.20 5.71
N ALA A 235 14.82 -11.36 6.63
CA ALA A 235 14.89 -11.67 8.06
C ALA A 235 13.50 -11.78 8.72
N ALA A 236 12.45 -11.29 8.06
CA ALA A 236 11.08 -11.40 8.51
C ALA A 236 10.59 -12.87 8.56
N PRO A 237 9.54 -13.18 9.33
CA PRO A 237 8.87 -14.48 9.25
C PRO A 237 8.40 -14.79 7.82
N THR A 238 8.48 -16.05 7.38
CA THR A 238 8.11 -16.44 6.00
C THR A 238 6.70 -15.99 5.57
N PRO A 239 5.64 -16.03 6.42
CA PRO A 239 4.33 -15.49 6.05
C PRO A 239 4.36 -13.98 5.73
N VAL A 240 5.22 -13.20 6.39
CA VAL A 240 5.41 -11.77 6.11
C VAL A 240 6.05 -11.60 4.74
N SER A 241 7.18 -12.27 4.50
CA SER A 241 7.87 -12.18 3.22
C SER A 241 6.96 -12.61 2.08
N ALA A 242 6.19 -13.69 2.25
CA ALA A 242 5.20 -14.12 1.27
C ALA A 242 4.14 -13.05 0.99
N TYR A 243 3.63 -12.36 2.01
CA TYR A 243 2.61 -11.33 1.81
C TYR A 243 3.17 -10.05 1.17
N LEU A 244 4.27 -9.52 1.72
CA LEU A 244 4.91 -8.28 1.29
C LEU A 244 5.43 -8.36 -0.14
N HIS A 245 5.98 -9.51 -0.54
CA HIS A 245 6.67 -9.65 -1.82
C HIS A 245 5.77 -10.26 -2.92
N SER A 246 4.78 -11.08 -2.56
CA SER A 246 3.90 -11.69 -3.56
C SER A 246 2.68 -10.85 -3.90
N ALA A 247 2.11 -10.07 -2.96
CA ALA A 247 0.80 -9.44 -3.20
C ALA A 247 0.76 -7.93 -2.97
N THR A 248 1.68 -7.36 -2.17
CA THR A 248 1.43 -6.05 -1.56
C THR A 248 2.55 -5.04 -1.72
N MET A 249 3.52 -4.99 -0.80
CA MET A 249 4.49 -3.87 -0.65
C MET A 249 5.25 -3.58 -1.93
N VAL A 250 5.88 -4.59 -2.53
CA VAL A 250 6.68 -4.40 -3.75
C VAL A 250 5.82 -4.06 -4.97
N LYS A 251 4.53 -4.39 -4.93
CA LYS A 251 3.55 -4.06 -5.98
C LYS A 251 2.96 -2.67 -5.79
N ALA A 252 3.15 -2.01 -4.65
CA ALA A 252 2.67 -0.64 -4.43
C ALA A 252 3.32 0.36 -5.40
N GLY A 253 4.62 0.20 -5.69
CA GLY A 253 5.31 1.00 -6.72
C GLY A 253 4.71 0.77 -8.11
N VAL A 254 4.42 -0.49 -8.47
CA VAL A 254 3.80 -0.84 -9.76
C VAL A 254 2.37 -0.30 -9.85
N PHE A 255 1.57 -0.42 -8.78
CA PHE A 255 0.24 0.19 -8.68
C PHE A 255 0.31 1.70 -8.92
N LEU A 256 1.26 2.37 -8.28
CA LEU A 256 1.44 3.81 -8.40
C LEU A 256 1.80 4.22 -9.84
N LEU A 257 2.73 3.49 -10.49
CA LEU A 257 3.08 3.71 -11.91
C LEU A 257 1.87 3.51 -12.83
N ALA A 258 1.10 2.43 -12.62
CA ALA A 258 -0.10 2.15 -13.41
C ALA A 258 -1.20 3.20 -13.19
N ARG A 259 -1.39 3.64 -11.93
CA ARG A 259 -2.39 4.63 -11.53
C ARG A 259 -2.12 5.99 -12.19
N PHE A 260 -0.87 6.42 -12.23
CA PHE A 260 -0.47 7.72 -12.80
C PHE A 260 -0.04 7.63 -14.27
N TYR A 261 -0.12 6.46 -14.89
CA TYR A 261 0.19 6.28 -16.31
C TYR A 261 -0.53 7.30 -17.20
N PRO A 262 -1.85 7.58 -17.03
CA PRO A 262 -2.56 8.55 -17.89
C PRO A 262 -2.00 9.98 -17.84
N VAL A 263 -1.28 10.35 -16.78
CA VAL A 263 -0.83 11.74 -16.54
C VAL A 263 0.65 11.95 -16.66
N LEU A 264 1.47 10.99 -16.25
CA LEU A 264 2.94 11.14 -16.25
C LEU A 264 3.59 10.46 -17.45
N ALA A 265 2.93 9.51 -18.12
CA ALA A 265 3.50 8.79 -19.25
C ALA A 265 3.35 9.54 -20.59
N GLY A 266 3.88 8.94 -21.66
CA GLY A 266 3.83 9.50 -23.02
C GLY A 266 4.91 10.52 -23.32
N THR A 267 5.94 10.62 -22.47
CA THR A 267 7.17 11.38 -22.74
C THR A 267 8.35 10.44 -22.87
N ASP A 268 9.38 10.84 -23.61
CA ASP A 268 10.61 10.07 -23.74
C ASP A 268 11.29 9.86 -22.38
N ALA A 269 11.25 10.88 -21.51
CA ALA A 269 11.81 10.80 -20.16
C ALA A 269 11.15 9.70 -19.32
N TRP A 270 9.81 9.59 -19.35
CA TRP A 270 9.09 8.50 -18.68
C TRP A 270 9.48 7.15 -19.27
N PHE A 271 9.43 7.03 -20.60
CA PHE A 271 9.69 5.77 -21.29
C PHE A 271 11.10 5.25 -20.99
N VAL A 272 12.11 6.11 -21.12
CA VAL A 272 13.52 5.78 -20.85
C VAL A 272 13.72 5.43 -19.39
N ALA A 273 13.25 6.26 -18.46
CA ALA A 273 13.48 6.04 -17.03
C ALA A 273 12.82 4.75 -16.52
N VAL A 274 11.55 4.50 -16.87
CA VAL A 274 10.83 3.31 -16.42
C VAL A 274 11.37 2.05 -17.09
N SER A 275 11.57 2.07 -18.41
CA SER A 275 12.03 0.89 -19.15
C SER A 275 13.46 0.50 -18.78
N LEU A 276 14.39 1.45 -18.75
CA LEU A 276 15.80 1.13 -18.43
C LEU A 276 15.96 0.69 -16.99
N THR A 277 15.27 1.32 -16.04
CA THR A 277 15.35 0.91 -14.63
C THR A 277 14.79 -0.51 -14.45
N GLY A 278 13.67 -0.81 -15.12
CA GLY A 278 13.08 -2.15 -15.12
C GLY A 278 13.97 -3.21 -15.77
N MET A 279 14.66 -2.88 -16.87
CA MET A 279 15.61 -3.81 -17.51
C MET A 279 16.91 -4.01 -16.73
N ALA A 280 17.32 -3.02 -15.94
CA ALA A 280 18.55 -3.08 -15.14
C ALA A 280 18.38 -3.85 -13.82
N THR A 281 17.14 -4.04 -13.36
CA THR A 281 16.80 -4.72 -12.09
C THR A 281 16.65 -6.21 -12.30
#